data_AF-K4R874-F1
#
_entry.id   AF-K4R874-F1
#
_cell.length_a   1.000
_cell.length_b   1.000
_cell.length_c   1.000
_cell.angle_alpha   90.00
_cell.angle_beta   90.00
_cell.angle_gamma   90.00
#
_symmetry.space_group_name_H-M   'P 1'
#
loop_
_entity.id
_entity.type
_entity.pdbx_description
1 polymer ?
#
loop_
_entity_poly.entity_id
_entity_poly.type
_entity_poly.pdbx_seq_one_letter_code
_entity_poly.pdbx_strand_id
1 'polypeptide(L)'
;MASEEERPDPARREAIERITAPLDANMPDAGDFGFEAIQRLGNPVPMLVQNDGEERLELWLEPFGQDYWLEPGEAVYVTSYGVWNDHPFETVHEPGRLTVWATSWFATVSDREGKEFLPGRRDAAHG
;
A
#
# COMPACT_ATOMS: atom_id res chain seq x y z
N MET A 1 18.68 38.37 3.52
CA MET A 1 17.39 37.77 3.15
C MET A 1 17.52 36.29 3.47
N ALA A 2 17.17 35.88 4.69
CA ALA A 2 17.24 34.48 5.11
C ALA A 2 15.95 33.80 4.62
N SER A 3 16.10 32.70 3.89
CA SER A 3 15.00 31.89 3.39
C SER A 3 14.24 31.31 4.58
N GLU A 4 12.94 31.59 4.66
CA GLU A 4 12.03 30.96 5.63
C GLU A 4 12.00 29.45 5.33
N GLU A 5 12.56 28.65 6.24
CA GLU A 5 12.30 27.21 6.31
C GLU A 5 10.79 27.01 6.48
N GLU A 6 10.15 26.58 5.39
CA GLU A 6 8.76 26.20 5.31
C GLU A 6 8.51 25.08 6.33
N ARG A 7 7.97 25.43 7.50
CA ARG A 7 7.61 24.44 8.52
C ARG A 7 6.57 23.50 7.91
N PRO A 8 6.75 22.18 7.96
CA PRO A 8 5.83 21.26 7.33
C PRO A 8 4.43 21.42 7.94
N ASP A 9 3.43 21.54 7.05
CA ASP A 9 2.01 21.63 7.39
C ASP A 9 1.64 20.51 8.38
N PRO A 10 0.99 20.81 9.52
CA PRO A 10 0.54 19.80 10.48
C PRO A 10 -0.31 18.69 9.84
N ALA A 11 -1.14 19.00 8.84
CA ALA A 11 -1.93 17.98 8.13
C ALA A 11 -1.02 17.01 7.33
N ARG A 12 0.05 17.53 6.74
CA ARG A 12 1.07 16.72 6.06
C ARG A 12 1.84 15.85 7.05
N ARG A 13 2.14 16.35 8.24
CA ARG A 13 2.81 15.60 9.32
C ARG A 13 1.97 14.42 9.80
N GLU A 14 0.68 14.64 10.03
CA GLU A 14 -0.25 13.56 10.43
C GLU A 14 -0.42 12.50 9.34
N ALA A 15 -0.42 12.92 8.07
CA ALA A 15 -0.47 11.99 6.94
C ALA A 15 0.80 11.12 6.87
N ILE A 16 1.97 11.71 7.09
CA ILE A 16 3.25 11.00 7.16
C ILE A 16 3.24 9.99 8.31
N GLU A 17 2.84 10.43 9.51
CA GLU A 17 2.81 9.58 10.70
C GLU A 17 1.89 8.36 10.52
N ARG A 18 0.76 8.54 9.82
CA ARG A 18 -0.15 7.43 9.48
C ARG A 18 0.49 6.41 8.53
N ILE A 19 1.36 6.86 7.63
CA ILE A 19 2.07 6.00 6.67
C ILE A 19 3.29 5.32 7.33
N THR A 20 3.98 6.02 8.24
CA THR A 20 5.21 5.51 8.89
C THR A 20 4.94 4.62 10.07
N ALA A 21 3.84 4.80 10.82
CA ALA A 21 3.59 4.02 12.03
C ALA A 21 3.57 2.49 11.81
N PRO A 22 2.99 1.95 10.71
CA PRO A 22 3.08 0.52 10.41
C PRO A 22 4.50 0.07 10.01
N LEU A 23 5.28 0.97 9.40
CA LEU A 23 6.68 0.70 9.02
C LEU A 23 7.58 0.62 10.26
N ASP A 24 7.42 1.56 11.18
CA ASP A 24 8.14 1.60 12.46
C ASP A 24 7.86 0.35 13.32
N ALA A 25 6.59 -0.06 13.39
CA ALA A 25 6.17 -1.21 14.20
C ALA A 25 6.75 -2.54 13.69
N ASN A 26 6.94 -2.66 12.37
CA ASN A 26 7.40 -3.90 11.74
C ASN A 26 8.91 -3.93 11.49
N MET A 27 9.61 -2.78 11.56
CA MET A 27 11.07 -2.67 11.37
C MET A 27 11.72 -1.68 12.35
N PRO A 28 11.83 -2.02 13.65
CA PRO A 28 12.32 -1.10 14.68
C PRO A 28 13.78 -0.66 14.52
N ASP A 29 14.60 -1.39 13.74
CA ASP A 29 16.04 -1.13 13.56
C ASP A 29 16.39 -0.42 12.23
N ALA A 30 15.41 -0.01 11.43
CA ALA A 30 15.63 0.46 10.06
C ALA A 30 16.05 1.95 9.93
N GLY A 31 16.19 2.68 11.05
CA GLY A 31 16.63 4.08 11.04
C GLY A 31 15.50 5.09 10.77
N ASP A 32 15.86 6.37 10.61
CA ASP A 32 14.93 7.51 10.57
C ASP A 32 13.95 7.43 9.39
N PHE A 33 12.65 7.17 9.66
CA PHE A 33 11.58 7.08 8.67
C PHE A 33 10.89 8.44 8.37
N GLY A 34 11.64 9.54 8.42
CA GLY A 34 11.13 10.83 7.99
C GLY A 34 10.64 10.80 6.52
N PHE A 35 9.77 11.76 6.15
CA PHE A 35 9.27 11.94 4.77
C PHE A 35 10.39 11.91 3.71
N GLU A 36 11.56 12.46 4.00
CA GLU A 36 12.72 12.39 3.11
C GLU A 36 13.35 10.99 3.01
N ALA A 37 13.30 10.19 4.06
CA ALA A 37 13.78 8.81 4.04
C ALA A 37 12.83 7.89 3.26
N ILE A 38 11.52 8.13 3.35
CA ILE A 38 10.52 7.46 2.50
C ILE A 38 10.68 7.86 1.03
N GLN A 39 10.97 9.13 0.75
CA GLN A 39 11.33 9.55 -0.61
C GLN A 39 12.66 8.95 -1.10
N ARG A 40 13.60 8.66 -0.19
CA ARG A 40 14.83 7.91 -0.48
C ARG A 40 14.61 6.41 -0.64
N LEU A 41 13.48 5.86 -0.17
CA LEU A 41 13.07 4.48 -0.44
C LEU A 41 12.65 4.27 -1.92
N GLY A 42 12.41 5.33 -2.69
CA GLY A 42 12.06 5.27 -4.12
C GLY A 42 10.72 5.92 -4.42
N ASN A 43 10.42 6.15 -5.70
CA ASN A 43 9.13 6.72 -6.11
C ASN A 43 8.02 5.69 -5.84
N PRO A 44 6.95 6.02 -5.09
CA PRO A 44 5.83 5.08 -4.93
C PRO A 44 5.17 4.83 -6.28
N VAL A 45 4.97 3.56 -6.64
CA VAL A 45 4.23 3.18 -7.85
C VAL A 45 2.93 2.50 -7.46
N PRO A 46 1.78 3.17 -7.63
CA PRO A 46 0.48 2.56 -7.37
C PRO A 46 0.01 1.72 -8.57
N MET A 47 -0.60 0.58 -8.28
CA MET A 47 -1.35 -0.25 -9.21
C MET A 47 -2.79 -0.35 -8.72
N LEU A 48 -3.74 0.02 -9.57
CA LEU A 48 -5.17 -0.14 -9.30
C LEU A 48 -5.56 -1.61 -9.51
N VAL A 49 -6.17 -2.21 -8.49
CA VAL A 49 -6.87 -3.49 -8.58
C VAL A 49 -8.35 -3.21 -8.40
N GLN A 50 -9.16 -3.65 -9.36
CA GLN A 50 -10.61 -3.44 -9.36
C GLN A 50 -11.31 -4.77 -9.60
N ASN A 51 -12.29 -5.08 -8.76
CA ASN A 51 -13.15 -6.24 -8.95
C ASN A 51 -14.40 -5.82 -9.75
N ASP A 52 -14.33 -5.92 -11.08
CA ASP A 52 -15.49 -5.74 -11.97
C ASP A 52 -16.29 -7.04 -12.19
N GLY A 53 -15.94 -8.11 -11.47
CA GLY A 53 -16.65 -9.38 -11.52
C GLY A 53 -17.93 -9.39 -10.69
N GLU A 54 -18.72 -10.45 -10.86
CA GLU A 54 -19.94 -10.70 -10.07
C GLU A 54 -19.66 -11.42 -8.75
N GLU A 55 -18.45 -11.98 -8.60
CA GLU A 55 -18.02 -12.74 -7.43
C GLU A 55 -16.93 -11.99 -6.66
N ARG A 56 -16.74 -12.38 -5.40
CA ARG A 56 -15.68 -11.86 -4.54
C ARG A 56 -14.31 -12.22 -5.12
N LEU A 57 -13.40 -11.25 -5.16
CA LEU A 57 -12.03 -11.43 -5.64
C LEU A 57 -11.08 -11.51 -4.46
N GLU A 58 -10.29 -12.58 -4.40
CA GLU A 58 -9.12 -12.66 -3.54
C GLU A 58 -7.95 -11.93 -4.20
N LEU A 59 -7.33 -10.97 -3.51
CA LEU A 59 -6.07 -10.35 -3.88
C LEU A 59 -4.98 -10.91 -2.95
N TRP A 60 -4.07 -11.70 -3.49
CA TRP A 60 -2.94 -12.29 -2.77
C TRP A 60 -1.67 -11.48 -3.02
N LEU A 61 -1.10 -10.87 -1.98
CA LEU A 61 0.06 -10.00 -2.07
C LEU A 61 1.34 -10.74 -1.67
N GLU A 62 2.21 -10.95 -2.65
CA GLU A 62 3.53 -11.54 -2.50
C GLU A 62 4.63 -10.46 -2.58
N PRO A 63 5.80 -10.65 -1.94
CA PRO A 63 6.23 -11.79 -1.13
C PRO A 63 5.71 -11.76 0.33
N PHE A 64 4.75 -10.88 0.63
CA PHE A 64 4.31 -10.59 1.99
C PHE A 64 3.33 -11.62 2.57
N GLY A 65 2.78 -12.50 1.73
CA GLY A 65 1.85 -13.55 2.14
C GLY A 65 0.55 -13.03 2.74
N GLN A 66 0.05 -11.88 2.26
CA GLN A 66 -1.15 -11.22 2.76
C GLN A 66 -2.31 -11.38 1.77
N ASP A 67 -3.47 -11.81 2.26
CA ASP A 67 -4.70 -11.87 1.47
C ASP A 67 -5.59 -10.65 1.72
N TYR A 68 -6.22 -10.16 0.67
CA TYR A 68 -7.21 -9.10 0.69
C TYR A 68 -8.42 -9.57 -0.09
N TRP A 69 -9.60 -9.09 0.27
CA TRP A 69 -10.84 -9.53 -0.35
C TRP A 69 -11.64 -8.32 -0.83
N LEU A 70 -11.92 -8.29 -2.12
CA LEU A 70 -12.68 -7.23 -2.78
C LEU A 70 -14.06 -7.77 -3.14
N GLU A 71 -15.10 -7.11 -2.65
CA GLU A 71 -16.47 -7.34 -3.12
C GLU A 71 -16.66 -6.85 -4.57
N PRO A 72 -17.68 -7.32 -5.29
CA PRO A 72 -18.05 -6.78 -6.60
C PRO A 72 -18.16 -5.25 -6.59
N GLY A 73 -17.43 -4.59 -7.49
CA GLY A 73 -17.35 -3.14 -7.61
C GLY A 73 -16.32 -2.45 -6.69
N GLU A 74 -15.68 -3.17 -5.76
CA GLU A 74 -14.61 -2.62 -4.93
C GLU A 74 -13.29 -2.50 -5.69
N ALA A 75 -12.47 -1.56 -5.25
CA ALA A 75 -11.16 -1.31 -5.82
C ALA A 75 -10.19 -0.81 -4.76
N VAL A 76 -8.94 -1.23 -4.91
CA VAL A 76 -7.83 -0.88 -4.03
C VAL A 76 -6.61 -0.47 -4.86
N TYR A 77 -5.72 0.30 -4.25
CA TYR A 77 -4.38 0.55 -4.76
C TYR A 77 -3.38 -0.33 -4.03
N VAL A 78 -2.67 -1.17 -4.77
CA VAL A 78 -1.43 -1.80 -4.29
C VAL A 78 -0.29 -0.86 -4.64
N THR A 79 0.43 -0.34 -3.64
CA THR A 79 1.52 0.62 -3.86
C THR A 79 2.84 -0.02 -3.52
N SER A 80 3.76 -0.04 -4.48
CA SER A 80 5.13 -0.52 -4.30
C SER A 80 6.05 0.65 -3.91
N TYR A 81 6.92 0.42 -2.92
CA TYR A 81 7.93 1.36 -2.45
C TYR A 81 9.29 0.68 -2.48
N GLY A 82 10.26 1.25 -3.19
CA GLY A 82 11.57 0.62 -3.29
C GLY A 82 12.36 1.01 -4.52
N VAL A 83 13.50 0.34 -4.68
CA VAL A 83 14.15 0.16 -5.97
C VAL A 83 13.68 -1.18 -6.54
N TRP A 84 13.30 -1.20 -7.81
CA TRP A 84 12.90 -2.42 -8.54
C TRP A 84 13.61 -2.48 -9.90
N ASN A 85 13.77 -3.69 -10.44
CA ASN A 85 14.52 -3.95 -11.69
C ASN A 85 13.62 -3.79 -12.93
N ASP A 86 13.02 -2.60 -13.11
CA ASP A 86 12.15 -2.17 -14.22
C ASP A 86 10.65 -2.45 -14.11
N HIS A 87 10.22 -3.53 -13.45
CA HIS A 87 8.79 -3.84 -13.24
C HIS A 87 8.43 -3.86 -11.74
N PRO A 88 7.65 -2.89 -11.22
CA PRO A 88 7.32 -2.82 -9.79
C PRO A 88 6.36 -3.93 -9.34
N PHE A 89 5.64 -4.54 -10.30
CA PHE A 89 4.70 -5.62 -10.07
C PHE A 89 4.83 -6.73 -11.10
N GLU A 90 4.57 -7.96 -10.64
CA GLU A 90 4.20 -9.09 -11.48
C GLU A 90 2.82 -9.58 -11.05
N THR A 91 1.99 -10.06 -11.99
CA THR A 91 0.62 -10.46 -11.70
C THR A 91 0.28 -11.82 -12.28
N VAL A 92 -0.39 -12.66 -11.49
CA VAL A 92 -0.96 -13.94 -11.93
C VAL A 92 -2.47 -13.90 -11.69
N HIS A 93 -3.24 -14.10 -12.76
CA HIS A 93 -4.70 -14.12 -12.70
C HIS A 93 -5.21 -15.57 -12.72
N GLU A 94 -6.06 -15.89 -11.76
CA GLU A 94 -6.75 -17.17 -11.61
C GLU A 94 -8.26 -16.92 -11.40
N PRO A 95 -9.14 -17.91 -11.63
CA PRO A 95 -10.55 -17.76 -11.30
C PRO A 95 -10.75 -17.40 -9.82
N GLY A 96 -11.32 -16.23 -9.55
CA GLY A 96 -11.59 -15.73 -8.19
C GLY A 96 -10.36 -15.21 -7.42
N ARG A 97 -9.16 -15.20 -8.02
CA ARG A 97 -7.92 -14.76 -7.36
C ARG A 97 -7.01 -13.96 -8.29
N LEU A 98 -6.47 -12.87 -7.78
CA LEU A 98 -5.37 -12.10 -8.36
C LEU A 98 -4.17 -12.18 -7.42
N THR A 99 -3.08 -12.77 -7.87
CA THR A 99 -1.80 -12.69 -7.16
C THR A 99 -1.01 -11.51 -7.69
N VAL A 100 -0.57 -10.62 -6.79
CA VAL A 100 0.31 -9.50 -7.08
C VAL A 100 1.63 -9.70 -6.35
N TRP A 101 2.71 -9.85 -7.13
CA TRP A 101 4.07 -9.80 -6.62
C TRP A 101 4.57 -8.37 -6.67
N ALA A 102 4.78 -7.74 -5.52
CA ALA A 102 5.56 -6.52 -5.44
C ALA A 102 7.05 -6.89 -5.50
N THR A 103 7.76 -6.38 -6.50
CA THR A 103 9.19 -6.69 -6.70
C THR A 103 10.11 -5.76 -5.88
N SER A 104 9.50 -4.86 -5.11
CA SER A 104 10.15 -3.94 -4.20
C SER A 104 10.32 -4.53 -2.79
N TRP A 105 11.00 -3.79 -1.91
CA TRP A 105 11.17 -4.20 -0.51
C TRP A 105 9.91 -4.04 0.34
N PHE A 106 8.97 -3.19 -0.09
CA PHE A 106 7.77 -2.90 0.67
C PHE A 106 6.57 -2.62 -0.25
N ALA A 107 5.37 -2.98 0.21
CA ALA A 107 4.12 -2.63 -0.44
C ALA A 107 2.99 -2.35 0.58
N THR A 108 2.05 -1.49 0.21
CA THR A 108 0.82 -1.22 0.98
C THR A 108 -0.41 -1.45 0.13
N VAL A 109 -1.55 -1.70 0.78
CA VAL A 109 -2.86 -1.71 0.12
C VAL A 109 -3.77 -0.66 0.75
N SER A 110 -4.36 0.18 -0.08
CA SER A 110 -5.29 1.23 0.35
C SER A 110 -6.55 1.24 -0.52
N ASP A 111 -7.65 1.76 0.02
CA ASP A 111 -8.84 2.06 -0.79
C ASP A 111 -8.61 3.29 -1.70
N ARG A 112 -9.63 3.63 -2.49
CA ARG A 112 -9.57 4.79 -3.40
C ARG A 112 -9.44 6.14 -2.70
N GLU A 113 -9.77 6.22 -1.42
CA GLU A 113 -9.62 7.43 -0.61
C GLU A 113 -8.23 7.52 0.03
N GLY A 114 -7.39 6.50 -0.16
CA GLY A 114 -6.04 6.40 0.39
C GLY A 114 -6.02 5.91 1.84
N LYS A 115 -7.13 5.38 2.36
CA LYS A 115 -7.16 4.75 3.67
C LYS A 115 -6.66 3.31 3.56
N GLU A 116 -5.92 2.86 4.57
CA GLU A 116 -5.44 1.48 4.65
C GLU A 116 -6.59 0.46 4.48
N PHE A 117 -6.38 -0.48 3.58
CA PHE A 117 -7.29 -1.61 3.35
C PHE A 117 -6.71 -2.83 4.05
N LEU A 118 -7.46 -3.38 5.02
CA LEU A 118 -6.93 -4.39 5.93
C LEU A 118 -6.89 -5.79 5.30
N PRO A 119 -5.83 -6.58 5.57
CA PRO A 119 -5.75 -7.96 5.13
C PRO A 119 -6.76 -8.85 5.86
N GLY A 120 -7.10 -9.97 5.24
CA GLY A 120 -7.99 -10.98 5.78
C GLY A 120 -9.39 -10.47 6.11
N ARG A 121 -9.84 -9.35 5.51
CA ARG A 121 -11.16 -8.76 5.79
C ARG A 121 -12.26 -9.81 5.63
N ARG A 122 -12.68 -10.36 6.77
CA ARG A 122 -13.80 -11.28 6.94
C ARG A 122 -14.97 -10.51 7.54
N ASP A 123 -16.12 -10.79 6.96
CA ASP A 123 -17.48 -10.48 7.40
C ASP A 123 -17.91 -9.01 7.28
N ALA A 124 -18.67 -8.73 6.21
CA ALA A 124 -19.75 -7.77 6.32
C ALA A 124 -20.57 -8.14 7.57
N ALA A 125 -20.63 -7.22 8.51
CA ALA A 125 -21.62 -7.27 9.56
C ALA A 125 -22.99 -7.41 8.89
N HIS A 126 -23.58 -8.60 8.97
CA HIS A 126 -25.00 -8.78 8.73
C HIS A 126 -25.73 -8.01 9.84
N GLY A 127 -26.26 -6.83 9.49
CA GLY A 127 -27.28 -6.10 10.23
C GLY A 127 -28.54 -6.02 9.39
#